data_AF-A0A0R2B5M1-F1
#
_entry.id   AF-A0A0R2B5M1-F1
#
_cell.length_a   1.000
_cell.length_b   1.000
_cell.length_c   1.000
_cell.angle_alpha   90.00
_cell.angle_beta   90.00
_cell.angle_gamma   90.00
#
_symmetry.space_group_name_H-M   'P 1'
#
loop_
_entity.id
_entity.type
_entity.pdbx_description
1 polymer ?
#
loop_
_entity_poly.entity_id
_entity_poly.type
_entity_poly.pdbx_seq_one_letter_code
_entity_poly.pdbx_strand_id
1 'polypeptide(L)'
;MVDPGAESVAIVKQVLTAKHLSAPTDNVPTAQFYTTGGAAHFKKVAGQWLQRDDLDVRHVSLTDIQQYTLPTQMEGSLDEA
;
A
#
# COMPACT_ATOMS: atom_id res chain seq x y z
N MET A 1 -2.31 -8.89 -26.76
CA MET A 1 -1.45 -8.11 -25.85
C MET A 1 -1.90 -8.45 -24.44
N VAL A 2 -0.98 -8.77 -23.53
CA VAL A 2 -1.31 -9.12 -22.13
C VAL A 2 -1.05 -7.90 -21.26
N ASP A 3 -1.96 -7.58 -20.33
CA ASP A 3 -1.76 -6.53 -19.34
C ASP A 3 -1.10 -7.14 -18.09
N PRO A 4 0.19 -6.88 -17.84
CA PRO A 4 0.88 -7.43 -16.67
C PRO A 4 0.33 -6.89 -15.34
N GLY A 5 -0.34 -5.73 -15.34
CA GLY A 5 -1.03 -5.19 -14.17
C GLY A 5 -2.23 -6.04 -13.80
N ALA A 6 -3.06 -6.42 -14.78
CA ALA A 6 -4.21 -7.29 -14.55
C ALA A 6 -3.80 -8.69 -14.03
N GLU A 7 -2.73 -9.27 -14.60
CA GLU A 7 -2.18 -10.54 -14.12
C GLU A 7 -1.66 -10.43 -12.67
N SER A 8 -0.98 -9.33 -12.35
CA SER A 8 -0.49 -9.08 -10.99
C SER A 8 -1.63 -8.99 -9.98
N VAL A 9 -2.75 -8.32 -10.34
CA VAL A 9 -3.95 -8.24 -9.48
C VAL A 9 -4.55 -9.62 -9.23
N ALA A 10 -4.57 -10.50 -10.24
CA ALA A 10 -5.05 -11.87 -10.09
C ALA A 10 -4.21 -12.67 -9.09
N ILE A 11 -2.88 -12.52 -9.15
CA ILE A 11 -1.95 -13.15 -8.19
C ILE A 11 -2.17 -12.61 -6.77
N VAL A 12 -2.27 -11.28 -6.60
CA VAL A 12 -2.53 -10.67 -5.28
C VAL A 12 -3.83 -11.21 -4.68
N LYS A 13 -4.90 -11.32 -5.48
CA LYS A 13 -6.18 -11.89 -5.03
C LYS A 13 -6.04 -13.33 -4.53
N GLN A 14 -5.28 -14.16 -5.24
CA GLN A 14 -5.02 -15.54 -4.81
C GLN A 14 -4.27 -15.59 -3.47
N VAL A 15 -3.21 -14.79 -3.31
CA VAL A 15 -2.42 -14.73 -2.07
C VAL A 15 -3.28 -14.28 -0.89
N LEU A 16 -4.07 -13.21 -1.06
CA LEU A 16 -4.95 -12.70 0.01
C LEU A 16 -6.01 -13.74 0.41
N THR A 17 -6.56 -14.46 -0.56
CA THR A 17 -7.56 -15.51 -0.30
C THR A 17 -6.95 -16.68 0.46
N ALA A 18 -5.79 -17.17 0.02
CA ALA A 18 -5.09 -18.30 0.63
C ALA A 18 -4.60 -18.02 2.05
N LYS A 19 -4.33 -16.75 2.38
CA LYS A 19 -3.91 -16.30 3.71
C LYS A 19 -5.05 -15.81 4.59
N HIS A 20 -6.31 -15.86 4.12
CA HIS A 20 -7.47 -15.31 4.81
C HIS A 20 -7.32 -13.82 5.18
N LEU A 21 -6.68 -13.03 4.31
CA LEU A 21 -6.43 -11.59 4.48
C LEU A 21 -7.39 -10.71 3.65
N SER A 22 -8.43 -11.30 3.07
CA SER A 22 -9.44 -10.55 2.32
C SER A 22 -10.19 -9.60 3.25
N ALA A 23 -10.25 -8.32 2.87
CA ALA A 23 -11.05 -7.34 3.60
C ALA A 23 -12.55 -7.66 3.50
N PRO A 24 -13.35 -7.36 4.54
CA PRO A 24 -14.80 -7.40 4.47
C PRO A 24 -15.36 -6.55 3.32
N THR A 25 -16.45 -7.00 2.70
CA THR A 25 -17.05 -6.38 1.51
C THR A 25 -17.88 -5.13 1.81
N ASP A 26 -18.20 -4.88 3.08
CA ASP A 26 -18.95 -3.74 3.58
C ASP A 26 -18.07 -2.49 3.82
N ASN A 27 -16.75 -2.64 3.76
CA ASN A 27 -15.82 -1.53 3.91
C ASN A 27 -15.67 -0.73 2.62
N VAL A 28 -15.83 0.59 2.71
CA VAL A 28 -15.46 1.51 1.63
C VAL A 28 -13.93 1.58 1.58
N PRO A 29 -13.29 1.20 0.46
CA PRO A 29 -11.84 1.20 0.38
C PRO A 29 -11.30 2.63 0.41
N THR A 30 -10.45 2.91 1.41
CA THR A 30 -9.69 4.16 1.48
C THR A 30 -8.31 3.97 0.87
N ALA A 31 -7.92 4.86 -0.04
CA ALA A 31 -6.59 4.87 -0.64
C ALA A 31 -5.85 6.15 -0.26
N GLN A 32 -4.66 6.01 0.32
CA GLN A 32 -3.73 7.12 0.59
C GLN A 32 -2.49 6.94 -0.29
N PHE A 33 -2.07 8.00 -0.96
CA PHE A 33 -0.95 7.98 -1.88
C PHE A 33 0.21 8.80 -1.33
N TYR A 34 1.42 8.29 -1.50
CA TYR A 34 2.64 8.92 -1.01
C TYR A 34 3.63 9.09 -2.15
N THR A 35 4.35 10.20 -2.17
CA THR A 35 5.42 10.44 -3.15
C THR A 35 6.59 11.18 -2.50
N THR A 36 7.81 10.85 -2.91
CA THR A 36 9.02 11.60 -2.53
C THR A 36 9.27 12.79 -3.45
N GLY A 37 8.49 12.92 -4.53
CA GLY A 37 8.57 14.03 -5.48
C GLY A 37 7.47 15.06 -5.25
N GLY A 38 7.17 15.84 -6.29
CA GLY A 38 6.11 16.84 -6.25
C GLY A 38 4.71 16.22 -6.17
N ALA A 39 4.06 16.30 -4.99
CA ALA A 39 2.73 15.74 -4.75
C ALA A 39 1.66 16.25 -5.72
N ALA A 40 1.69 17.54 -6.09
CA ALA A 40 0.73 18.12 -7.02
C ALA A 40 0.83 17.49 -8.44
N HIS A 41 2.05 17.25 -8.92
CA HIS A 41 2.25 16.62 -10.22
C HIS A 41 1.83 15.15 -10.18
N PHE A 42 2.22 14.41 -9.13
CA PHE A 42 1.79 13.04 -8.94
C PHE A 42 0.26 12.92 -8.91
N LYS A 43 -0.42 13.80 -8.15
CA LYS A 43 -1.88 13.85 -8.06
C LYS A 43 -2.53 14.03 -9.43
N LYS A 44 -2.00 14.93 -10.26
CA LYS A 44 -2.52 15.18 -11.61
C LYS A 44 -2.44 13.92 -12.49
N VAL A 45 -1.28 13.27 -12.53
CA VAL A 45 -1.07 12.07 -13.37
C VAL A 45 -1.91 10.90 -12.86
N ALA A 46 -1.86 10.64 -11.55
CA ALA A 46 -2.62 9.56 -10.94
C ALA A 46 -4.13 9.75 -11.11
N GLY A 47 -4.62 11.00 -10.98
CA GLY A 47 -6.04 11.30 -11.16
C GLY A 47 -6.51 11.04 -12.59
N GLN A 48 -5.68 11.35 -13.59
CA GLN A 48 -5.98 11.04 -14.99
C GLN A 48 -6.01 9.54 -15.27
N TRP A 49 -5.07 8.76 -14.73
CA TRP A 49 -5.01 7.32 -14.94
C TRP A 49 -6.11 6.56 -14.21
N LEU A 50 -6.38 6.94 -12.97
CA LEU A 50 -7.38 6.29 -12.11
C LEU A 50 -8.79 6.84 -12.31
N GLN A 51 -8.94 7.91 -13.11
CA GLN A 51 -10.20 8.62 -13.32
C GLN A 51 -10.82 9.07 -11.99
N ARG A 52 -9.98 9.65 -11.13
CA ARG A 52 -10.34 10.09 -9.77
C ARG A 52 -9.78 11.47 -9.47
N ASP A 53 -10.63 12.39 -9.04
CA ASP A 53 -10.22 13.76 -8.67
C ASP A 53 -9.95 13.90 -7.17
N ASP A 54 -10.43 12.94 -6.37
CA ASP A 54 -10.45 12.95 -4.90
C ASP A 54 -9.20 12.33 -4.24
N LEU A 55 -8.10 12.20 -4.97
CA LEU A 55 -6.89 11.54 -4.45
C LEU A 55 -6.25 12.33 -3.30
N ASP A 56 -6.05 11.68 -2.16
CA ASP A 56 -5.21 12.15 -1.05
C ASP A 56 -3.75 11.76 -1.32
N VAL A 57 -2.96 12.73 -1.78
CA VAL A 57 -1.54 12.56 -2.12
C VAL A 57 -0.69 13.39 -1.18
N ARG A 58 0.21 12.72 -0.45
CA ARG A 58 1.12 13.36 0.51
C ARG A 58 2.56 13.24 0.05
N HIS A 59 3.28 14.35 0.10
CA HIS A 59 4.73 14.31 -0.04
C HIS A 59 5.33 13.72 1.24
N VAL A 60 6.29 12.82 1.10
CA VAL A 60 7.04 12.26 2.23
C VAL A 60 8.52 12.34 1.94
N SER A 61 9.27 12.98 2.83
CA SER A 61 10.73 12.94 2.78
C SER A 61 11.22 11.63 3.40
N LEU A 62 12.10 10.93 2.68
CA LEU A 62 12.68 9.69 3.19
C LEU A 62 13.64 9.94 4.36
N THR A 63 14.24 11.14 4.46
CA THR A 63 15.09 11.52 5.60
C THR A 63 14.32 11.50 6.91
N ASP A 64 13.04 11.83 6.86
CA ASP A 64 12.17 11.91 8.03
C ASP A 64 11.71 10.50 8.44
N ILE A 65 11.65 9.56 7.48
CA ILE A 65 11.33 8.15 7.73
C ILE A 65 12.55 7.39 8.28
N GLN A 66 13.77 7.79 7.96
CA GLN A 66 14.98 7.15 8.51
C GLN A 66 15.13 7.31 10.04
N GLN A 67 14.39 8.25 10.63
CA GLN A 67 14.29 8.41 12.09
C GLN A 67 13.24 7.47 12.72
N TYR A 68 12.43 6.79 11.90
CA TYR A 68 11.44 5.82 12.37
C TYR A 68 12.13 4.49 12.71
N THR A 69 12.46 4.30 13.99
CA THR A 69 12.94 3.02 14.50
C THR A 69 11.77 2.05 14.58
N LEU A 70 11.81 0.95 13.81
CA LEU A 70 10.84 -0.13 13.95
C LEU A 70 10.87 -0.62 15.40
N PRO A 71 9.71 -0.72 16.10
CA PRO A 71 9.69 -1.38 17.40
C PRO A 71 10.18 -2.81 17.19
N THR A 72 11.30 -3.14 17.82
CA THR A 72 11.85 -4.49 17.82
C THR A 72 10.77 -5.38 18.40
N GLN A 73 10.23 -6.30 17.59
CA GLN A 73 9.42 -7.39 18.14
C GLN A 73 10.33 -8.12 19.12
N MET A 74 9.97 -8.11 20.41
CA MET A 74 10.60 -8.96 21.41
C MET A 74 10.29 -10.41 21.02
N GLU A 75 11.19 -11.05 20.27
CA GLU A 75 11.29 -12.50 20.28
C GLU A 75 11.78 -12.90 21.67
N GLY A 76 10.84 -13.30 22.52
CA GLY A 76 11.09 -13.80 23.87
C GLY A 76 10.44 -15.16 24.06
N SER A 77 11.28 -16.20 23.93
CA SER A 77 11.20 -17.56 24.47
C SER A 77 9.89 -18.34 24.32
N LEU A 78 9.87 -19.26 23.35
CA LEU A 78 9.28 -20.58 23.58
C LEU A 78 10.36 -21.39 24.31
N ASP A 79 10.32 -21.38 25.63
CA ASP A 79 11.10 -22.32 26.45
C ASP A 79 10.61 -23.73 26.12
N GLU A 80 11.46 -24.52 25.47
CA GLU A 80 11.44 -25.97 25.57
C GLU A 80 11.86 -26.37 26.99
N ALA A 81 10.93 -26.93 27.76
CA ALA A 81 11.19 -27.87 28.85
C ALA A 81 9.97 -28.75 29.09
#